data_AF-A0A3C0B9C6-F1
#
_entry.id   AF-A0A3C0B9C6-F1
#
_cell.length_a   1.000
_cell.length_b   1.000
_cell.length_c   1.000
_cell.angle_alpha   90.00
_cell.angle_beta   90.00
_cell.angle_gamma   90.00
#
_symmetry.space_group_name_H-M   'P 1'
#
loop_
_entity.id
_entity.type
_entity.pdbx_description
1 polymer ?
#
loop_
_entity_poly.entity_id
_entity_poly.type
_entity_poly.pdbx_seq_one_letter_code
_entity_poly.pdbx_strand_id
1 'polypeptide(L)' 'LFARKRHEKTMSGKLAGEIMAAYKEEGAAFKRKEDTHRMADANKAFSHFRF' A
#
# COMPACT_ATOMS: atom_id res chain seq x y z
N LEU A 1 -8.65 -0.19 -3.75
CA LEU A 1 -9.07 -1.33 -2.90
C LEU A 1 -8.20 -2.55 -3.21
N PHE A 2 -7.19 -2.81 -2.38
CA PHE A 2 -6.21 -3.90 -2.58
C PHE A 2 -6.80 -5.29 -2.36
N ALA A 3 -7.78 -5.39 -1.45
CA ALA A 3 -8.60 -6.59 -1.26
C ALA A 3 -9.18 -7.13 -2.57
N ARG A 4 -9.62 -6.28 -3.49
CA ARG A 4 -10.24 -6.70 -4.74
C ARG A 4 -9.26 -7.32 -5.75
N LYS A 5 -7.97 -6.94 -5.70
CA LYS A 5 -6.94 -7.44 -6.62
C LYS A 5 -6.42 -8.83 -6.26
N ARG A 6 -6.78 -9.38 -5.09
CA ARG A 6 -6.37 -10.73 -4.70
C ARG A 6 -7.23 -11.81 -5.33
N HIS A 7 -6.55 -12.91 -5.68
CA HIS A 7 -7.08 -14.03 -6.43
C HIS A 7 -7.81 -15.07 -5.55
N GLU A 8 -8.47 -14.62 -4.48
CA GLU A 8 -9.29 -15.52 -3.65
C GLU A 8 -10.75 -15.55 -4.13
N LYS A 9 -11.45 -16.65 -3.83
CA LYS A 9 -12.81 -16.91 -4.30
C LYS A 9 -13.88 -16.06 -3.60
N THR A 10 -13.66 -15.63 -2.36
CA THR A 10 -14.65 -14.89 -1.55
C THR A 10 -14.06 -13.60 -0.96
N MET A 11 -14.86 -12.55 -0.83
CA MET A 11 -14.42 -11.27 -0.26
C MET A 11 -14.02 -11.39 1.21
N SER A 12 -14.62 -12.30 1.98
CA SER A 12 -14.22 -12.57 3.37
C SER A 12 -12.81 -13.13 3.48
N GLY A 13 -12.41 -14.05 2.58
CA GLY A 13 -11.03 -14.54 2.52
C GLY A 13 -10.06 -13.41 2.18
N LYS A 14 -10.38 -12.62 1.16
CA LYS A 14 -9.55 -11.45 0.76
C LYS A 14 -9.36 -10.48 1.92
N LEU A 15 -10.41 -10.23 2.71
CA LEU A 15 -10.32 -9.34 3.87
C LEU A 15 -9.45 -9.94 4.98
N ALA A 16 -9.68 -11.20 5.35
CA ALA A 16 -8.93 -11.89 6.39
C ALA A 16 -7.45 -11.96 6.05
N GLY A 17 -7.13 -12.28 4.79
CA GLY A 17 -5.76 -12.23 4.29
C GLY A 17 -5.18 -10.82 4.29
N GLU A 18 -5.99 -9.74 4.17
CA GLU A 18 -5.47 -8.34 4.20
C GLU A 18 -5.09 -7.95 5.59
N ILE A 19 -5.97 -8.29 6.52
CA ILE A 19 -5.80 -7.99 7.93
C ILE A 19 -4.56 -8.73 8.45
N MET A 20 -4.41 -10.02 8.11
CA MET A 20 -3.24 -10.81 8.50
C MET A 20 -1.94 -10.34 7.85
N ALA A 21 -1.97 -9.94 6.57
CA ALA A 21 -0.79 -9.41 5.89
C ALA A 21 -0.41 -8.04 6.48
N ALA A 22 -1.38 -7.13 6.62
CA ALA A 22 -1.18 -5.81 7.23
C ALA A 22 -0.65 -5.89 8.67
N TYR A 23 -1.10 -6.88 9.45
CA TYR A 23 -0.58 -7.13 10.80
C TYR A 23 0.89 -7.55 10.81
N LYS A 24 1.35 -8.26 9.78
CA LYS A 24 2.75 -8.65 9.62
C LYS A 24 3.62 -7.57 8.96
N GLU A 25 3.09 -6.36 8.78
CA GLU A 25 3.73 -5.28 8.00
C GLU A 25 4.06 -5.70 6.55
N GLU A 26 3.46 -6.79 6.08
CA GLU A 26 3.66 -7.32 4.74
C GLU A 26 2.42 -7.04 3.88
N GLY A 27 2.65 -6.69 2.62
CA GLY A 27 1.56 -6.62 1.65
C GLY A 27 1.55 -5.35 0.82
N ALA A 28 0.74 -5.41 -0.23
CA ALA A 28 0.67 -4.35 -1.24
C ALA A 28 0.29 -2.99 -0.66
N ALA A 29 -0.44 -2.95 0.45
CA ALA A 29 -0.80 -1.71 1.15
C ALA A 29 0.40 -1.07 1.87
N PHE A 30 1.19 -1.87 2.59
CA PHE A 30 2.37 -1.38 3.32
C PHE A 30 3.49 -0.97 2.36
N LYS A 31 3.78 -1.81 1.36
CA LYS A 31 4.78 -1.51 0.33
C LYS A 31 4.48 -0.20 -0.41
N ARG A 32 3.20 0.05 -0.73
CA ARG A 32 2.80 1.31 -1.38
C ARG A 32 2.98 2.52 -0.47
N LYS A 33 2.74 2.37 0.85
CA LYS A 33 3.00 3.44 1.83
C LYS A 33 4.48 3.77 1.85
N GLU A 34 5.35 2.75 1.94
CA GLU A 34 6.80 2.93 1.93
C GLU A 34 7.30 3.54 0.61
N ASP A 35 6.86 3.01 -0.53
CA ASP A 35 7.20 3.55 -1.86
C ASP A 35 6.75 5.01 -2.00
N THR A 36 5.57 5.37 -1.46
CA THR A 36 5.08 6.76 -1.49
C THR A 36 5.92 7.67 -0.60
N HIS A 37 6.34 7.21 0.58
CA HIS A 37 7.24 7.97 1.46
C HIS A 37 8.61 8.16 0.83
N ARG A 38 9.23 7.10 0.30
CA ARG A 38 10.53 7.17 -0.38
C ARG A 38 10.46 8.09 -1.61
N MET A 39 9.36 8.02 -2.36
CA MET A 39 9.14 8.89 -3.52
C MET A 39 8.87 10.34 -3.11
N ALA A 40 8.22 10.58 -1.97
CA ALA A 40 8.05 11.92 -1.42
C ALA A 40 9.38 12.53 -0.95
N ASP A 41 10.25 11.75 -0.31
CA ASP A 41 11.59 12.18 0.08
C ASP A 41 12.49 12.46 -1.12
N ALA A 42 12.40 11.63 -2.18
CA ALA A 42 13.11 11.88 -3.43
C ALA A 42 12.61 13.13 -4.17
N ASN A 43 11.30 13.38 -4.14
CA ASN A 43 10.68 14.56 -4.75
C ASN A 43 10.71 15.81 -3.85
N LYS A 44 11.35 15.73 -2.67
CA LYS A 44 11.52 16.86 -1.76
C LYS A 44 12.27 18.02 -2.44
N ALA A 45 13.15 17.74 -3.40
CA ALA A 45 13.80 18.78 -4.21
C ALA A 45 12.82 19.54 -5.13
N PHE A 46 11.69 18.93 -5.49
CA PHE A 46 10.65 19.54 -6.33
C PHE A 46 9.50 20.16 -5.53
N SER A 47 9.58 20.20 -4.20
CA SER A 47 8.53 20.82 -3.35
C SER A 47 8.34 22.31 -3.63
N HIS A 48 9.37 22.97 -4.19
CA HIS A 48 9.35 24.37 -4.58
C HIS A 48 8.61 24.66 -5.90
N PHE A 49 8.30 23.64 -6.72
CA PHE A 49 7.47 23.79 -7.94
C PHE A 49 5.96 23.70 -7.65
N ARG A 50 5.55 23.80 -6.39
CA ARG A 50 4.14 23.71 -5.97
C ARG A 50 3.46 25.10 -5.94
N PHE A 51 3.81 25.97 -6.89
CA PHE A 51 3.13 27.21 -7.24
C PHE A 51 3.24 27.47 -8.74
#